data_AF-A0A5E8EW01-F1
#
_entry.id   AF-A0A5E8EW01-F1
#
_cell.length_a   1.000
_cell.length_b   1.000
_cell.length_c   1.000
_cell.angle_alpha   90.00
_cell.angle_beta   90.00
_cell.angle_gamma   90.00
#
_symmetry.space_group_name_H-M   'P 1'
#
loop_
_entity.id
_entity.type
_entity.pdbx_description
1 polymer ?
#
loop_
_entity_poly.entity_id
_entity_poly.type
_entity_poly.pdbx_seq_one_letter_code
_entity_poly.pdbx_strand_id
1 'polypeptide(L)'
;MSAHDHTGHDHAHGGAAHGSLKGYLIGFFLSVILTAIPFWLVMDGVIDNKQATAVIIMAFAAVQIVVHMIFFLHMNPASEGGWSMLALIFTVILVVIVLSGSLWVMYHLNANMMPGLHEMREMP
;
A
#
# COMPACT_ATOMS: atom_id res chain seq x y z
N MET A 1 -9.79 -7.19 69.01
CA MET A 1 -10.84 -6.27 68.52
C MET A 1 -10.24 -5.43 67.41
N SER A 2 -10.86 -5.50 66.23
CA SER A 2 -10.81 -4.58 65.08
C SER A 2 -9.44 -4.28 64.42
N ALA A 3 -9.30 -4.22 63.11
CA ALA A 3 -10.16 -4.57 61.98
C ALA A 3 -9.23 -4.64 60.75
N HIS A 4 -9.49 -5.61 59.87
CA HIS A 4 -8.99 -5.60 58.50
C HIS A 4 -9.59 -4.39 57.78
N ASP A 5 -8.77 -3.51 57.22
CA ASP A 5 -9.22 -2.55 56.21
C ASP A 5 -8.52 -2.89 54.89
N HIS A 6 -9.23 -3.67 54.09
CA HIS A 6 -8.89 -3.93 52.70
C HIS A 6 -9.30 -2.71 51.90
N THR A 7 -8.39 -1.75 51.71
CA THR A 7 -8.54 -0.72 50.70
C THR A 7 -8.37 -1.35 49.32
N GLY A 8 -9.51 -1.74 48.74
CA GLY A 8 -9.65 -2.14 47.35
C GLY A 8 -9.18 -1.02 46.43
N HIS A 9 -7.99 -1.19 45.87
CA HIS A 9 -7.55 -0.41 44.73
C HIS A 9 -8.17 -1.01 43.47
N ASP A 10 -9.39 -0.58 43.16
CA ASP A 10 -9.99 -0.72 41.84
C ASP A 10 -9.20 0.12 40.83
N HIS A 11 -8.08 -0.43 40.36
CA HIS A 11 -7.39 0.09 39.20
C HIS A 11 -8.12 -0.33 37.92
N ALA A 12 -9.29 0.28 37.70
CA ALA A 12 -9.90 0.38 36.39
C ALA A 12 -9.09 1.37 35.53
N HIS A 13 -7.86 0.98 35.15
CA HIS A 13 -7.11 1.67 34.10
C HIS A 13 -7.39 0.97 32.77
N GLY A 14 -8.57 1.25 32.23
CA GLY A 14 -8.80 1.17 30.78
C GLY A 14 -7.80 2.11 30.10
N GLY A 15 -6.73 1.54 29.57
CA GLY A 15 -5.60 2.31 29.07
C GLY A 15 -4.76 1.57 28.03
N ALA A 16 -5.36 0.63 27.30
CA ALA A 16 -4.77 0.11 26.08
C ALA A 16 -5.40 0.85 24.91
N ALA A 17 -4.87 2.04 24.59
CA ALA A 17 -5.09 2.69 23.30
C ALA A 17 -4.34 1.95 22.17
N HIS A 18 -4.46 0.62 22.14
CA HIS A 18 -4.28 -0.15 20.93
C HIS A 18 -5.43 0.23 20.01
N GLY A 19 -5.12 0.63 18.77
CA GLY A 19 -6.07 1.11 17.77
C GLY A 19 -7.48 0.62 17.96
N SER A 20 -8.41 1.54 18.28
CA SER A 20 -9.77 1.14 18.64
C SER A 20 -10.32 0.18 17.58
N LEU A 21 -11.02 -0.87 17.99
CA LEU A 21 -11.67 -1.85 17.11
C LEU A 21 -12.38 -1.18 15.92
N LYS A 22 -12.93 0.01 16.16
CA LYS A 22 -13.56 0.90 15.17
C LYS A 22 -12.63 1.32 14.01
N GLY A 23 -11.37 1.64 14.29
CA GLY A 23 -10.37 2.00 13.28
C GLY A 23 -10.01 0.83 12.37
N TYR A 24 -9.79 -0.35 12.96
CA TYR A 24 -9.58 -1.58 12.20
C TYR A 24 -10.79 -1.94 11.33
N LEU A 25 -12.01 -1.82 11.87
CA LEU A 25 -13.24 -2.07 11.11
C LEU A 25 -13.40 -1.10 9.93
N ILE A 26 -13.16 0.19 10.13
CA ILE A 26 -13.20 1.19 9.05
C ILE A 26 -12.16 0.86 7.97
N GLY A 27 -10.92 0.58 8.37
CA GLY A 27 -9.85 0.19 7.43
C GLY A 27 -10.18 -1.09 6.66
N PHE A 28 -10.81 -2.05 7.33
CA PHE A 28 -11.26 -3.30 6.72
C PHE A 28 -12.32 -3.04 5.63
N PHE A 29 -13.39 -2.29 5.95
CA PHE A 29 -14.39 -1.96 4.94
C PHE A 29 -13.81 -1.16 3.78
N LEU A 30 -12.93 -0.19 4.06
CA LEU A 30 -12.29 0.63 3.04
C LEU A 30 -11.42 -0.22 2.11
N SER A 31 -10.63 -1.15 2.67
CA SER A 31 -9.82 -2.12 1.95
C SER A 31 -10.66 -3.04 1.06
N VAL A 32 -11.78 -3.55 1.58
CA VAL A 32 -12.69 -4.43 0.82
C VAL A 32 -13.34 -3.67 -0.34
N ILE A 33 -13.80 -2.44 -0.12
CA ILE A 33 -14.41 -1.63 -1.18
C ILE A 33 -13.37 -1.29 -2.26
N LEU A 34 -12.17 -0.87 -1.85
CA LEU A 34 -11.11 -0.47 -2.77
C LEU A 34 -10.54 -1.65 -3.57
N THR A 35 -10.72 -2.88 -3.10
CA THR A 35 -10.36 -4.11 -3.85
C THR A 35 -11.52 -4.63 -4.70
N ALA A 36 -12.77 -4.52 -4.23
CA ALA A 36 -13.94 -4.94 -4.98
C ALA A 36 -14.14 -4.11 -6.26
N ILE A 37 -13.89 -2.79 -6.23
CA ILE A 37 -14.07 -1.90 -7.39
C ILE A 37 -13.17 -2.32 -8.57
N PRO A 38 -11.83 -2.46 -8.42
CA PRO A 38 -10.96 -2.96 -9.50
C PRO A 38 -11.34 -4.34 -10.02
N PHE A 39 -11.71 -5.26 -9.13
CA PHE A 39 -12.11 -6.61 -9.53
C PHE A 39 -13.38 -6.58 -10.39
N TRP A 40 -14.39 -5.83 -9.95
CA TRP A 40 -15.63 -5.67 -10.71
C TRP A 40 -15.36 -5.00 -12.06
N LEU A 41 -14.54 -3.95 -12.10
CA LEU A 41 -14.17 -3.23 -13.32
C LEU A 41 -13.47 -4.13 -14.37
N VAL A 42 -12.67 -5.10 -13.93
CA VAL A 42 -12.03 -6.08 -14.83
C VAL A 42 -13.01 -7.16 -15.27
N MET A 43 -13.85 -7.66 -14.37
CA MET A 43 -14.77 -8.77 -14.65
C MET A 43 -15.90 -8.36 -15.61
N ASP A 44 -16.42 -7.15 -15.47
CA ASP A 44 -17.50 -6.62 -16.31
C ASP A 44 -16.98 -6.04 -17.64
N GLY A 45 -15.65 -5.92 -17.79
CA GLY A 45 -15.03 -5.46 -19.03
C GLY A 45 -15.44 -4.04 -19.43
N VAL A 46 -15.78 -3.19 -18.46
CA VAL A 46 -16.40 -1.85 -18.67
C VAL A 46 -15.54 -0.94 -19.57
N ILE A 47 -14.23 -1.19 -19.65
CA ILE A 47 -13.28 -0.43 -20.44
C ILE A 47 -12.66 -1.36 -21.50
N ASP A 48 -12.96 -1.10 -22.78
CA ASP A 48 -12.39 -1.84 -23.92
C ASP A 48 -10.85 -1.73 -24.01
N ASN A 49 -10.30 -0.61 -23.52
CA ASN A 49 -8.86 -0.39 -23.48
C ASN A 49 -8.21 -1.07 -22.27
N LYS A 50 -7.61 -2.24 -22.50
CA LYS A 50 -6.84 -3.01 -21.50
C LYS A 50 -5.73 -2.21 -20.82
N GLN A 51 -5.10 -1.29 -21.55
CA GLN A 51 -4.04 -0.43 -21.02
C GLN A 51 -4.58 0.60 -20.03
N ALA A 52 -5.73 1.21 -20.35
CA ALA A 52 -6.41 2.13 -19.44
C ALA A 52 -6.89 1.41 -18.16
N THR A 53 -7.46 0.21 -18.32
CA THR A 53 -7.84 -0.66 -17.20
C THR A 53 -6.66 -0.98 -16.29
N ALA A 54 -5.50 -1.34 -16.86
CA ALA A 54 -4.30 -1.63 -16.09
C ALA A 54 -3.80 -0.41 -15.28
N VAL A 55 -3.81 0.78 -15.86
CA VAL A 55 -3.42 2.02 -15.17
C VAL A 55 -4.36 2.32 -13.99
N ILE A 56 -5.67 2.15 -14.17
CA ILE A 56 -6.66 2.36 -13.12
C ILE A 56 -6.42 1.37 -11.96
N ILE A 57 -6.24 0.08 -12.26
CA ILE A 57 -5.97 -0.93 -11.22
C ILE A 57 -4.68 -0.60 -10.46
N MET A 58 -3.63 -0.18 -11.16
CA MET A 58 -2.37 0.23 -10.54
C MET A 58 -2.57 1.43 -9.59
N ALA A 59 -3.41 2.39 -9.96
CA ALA A 59 -3.74 3.51 -9.08
C ALA A 59 -4.50 3.07 -7.82
N PHE A 60 -5.51 2.19 -7.96
CA PHE A 60 -6.23 1.61 -6.82
C PHE A 60 -5.30 0.80 -5.92
N ALA A 61 -4.37 0.03 -6.49
CA ALA A 61 -3.37 -0.72 -5.74
C ALA A 61 -2.44 0.20 -4.93
N ALA A 62 -2.01 1.32 -5.50
CA ALA A 62 -1.22 2.31 -4.78
C ALA A 62 -1.99 2.92 -3.59
N VAL A 63 -3.26 3.29 -3.79
CA VAL A 63 -4.12 3.79 -2.70
C VAL A 63 -4.34 2.71 -1.62
N GLN A 64 -4.47 1.45 -2.01
CA GLN A 64 -4.65 0.32 -1.10
C GLN A 64 -3.47 0.12 -0.15
N ILE A 65 -2.23 0.35 -0.63
CA ILE A 65 -1.02 0.33 0.21
C ILE A 65 -1.12 1.42 1.29
N VAL A 66 -1.56 2.63 0.92
CA VAL A 66 -1.73 3.75 1.87
C VAL A 66 -2.79 3.43 2.92
N VAL A 67 -3.95 2.89 2.52
CA VAL A 67 -5.00 2.45 3.45
C VAL A 67 -4.47 1.41 4.43
N HIS A 68 -3.70 0.42 3.95
CA HIS A 68 -3.13 -0.61 4.83
C HIS A 68 -2.15 -0.04 5.86
N MET A 69 -1.26 0.84 5.43
CA MET A 69 -0.31 1.47 6.34
C MET A 69 -0.99 2.30 7.43
N ILE A 70 -2.04 3.05 7.08
CA ILE A 70 -2.75 3.92 8.04
C ILE A 70 -3.56 3.09 9.02
N PHE A 71 -4.41 2.19 8.53
CA PHE A 71 -5.42 1.52 9.36
C PHE A 71 -4.93 0.22 10.00
N PHE A 72 -4.05 -0.54 9.33
CA PHE A 72 -3.58 -1.83 9.84
C PHE A 72 -2.23 -1.73 10.53
N LEU A 73 -1.29 -0.99 9.92
CA LEU A 73 0.06 -0.82 10.47
C LEU A 73 0.14 0.24 11.58
N HIS A 74 -0.98 0.93 11.88
CA HIS A 74 -1.09 1.94 12.94
C HIS A 74 0.08 2.92 13.01
N MET A 75 0.64 3.31 11.85
CA MET A 75 1.66 4.34 11.79
C MET A 75 1.02 5.67 12.14
N ASN A 76 1.10 6.02 13.42
CA ASN A 76 0.62 7.27 13.95
C ASN A 76 1.57 8.39 13.47
N PRO A 77 1.07 9.48 12.86
CA PRO A 77 1.87 10.67 12.58
C PRO A 77 2.63 11.23 13.80
N ALA A 78 2.20 10.86 15.01
CA ALA A 78 2.83 11.21 16.28
C ALA A 78 3.90 10.21 16.79
N SER A 79 4.10 9.07 16.12
CA SER A 79 5.15 8.11 16.47
C SER A 79 6.53 8.72 16.16
N GLU A 80 7.34 8.88 17.20
CA GLU A 80 8.71 9.42 17.12
C GLU A 80 8.80 10.83 16.49
N GLY A 81 7.84 11.73 16.76
CA GLY A 81 7.94 13.13 16.31
C GLY A 81 8.02 13.34 14.79
N GLY A 82 7.47 12.40 14.01
CA GLY A 82 7.43 12.48 12.54
C GLY A 82 8.61 11.81 11.82
N TRP A 83 9.61 11.28 12.54
CA TRP A 83 10.74 10.56 11.94
C TRP A 83 10.31 9.28 11.21
N SER A 84 9.35 8.55 11.77
CA SER A 84 8.76 7.37 11.12
C SER A 84 8.02 7.72 9.81
N MET A 85 7.32 8.86 9.79
CA MET A 85 6.66 9.37 8.57
C MET A 85 7.67 9.76 7.50
N LEU A 86 8.78 10.43 7.88
CA LEU A 86 9.84 10.79 6.95
C LEU A 86 10.55 9.57 6.38
N ALA A 87 10.90 8.59 7.22
CA ALA A 87 11.49 7.32 6.80
C ALA A 87 10.57 6.56 5.82
N LEU A 88 9.27 6.63 6.05
CA LEU A 88 8.30 5.99 5.16
C LEU A 88 8.19 6.71 3.81
N ILE A 89 8.05 8.03 3.79
CA ILE A 89 7.97 8.80 2.54
C ILE A 89 9.24 8.55 1.72
N PHE A 90 10.41 8.56 2.38
CA PHE A 90 11.68 8.22 1.76
C PHE A 90 11.66 6.81 1.15
N THR A 91 11.16 5.82 1.89
CA THR A 91 11.04 4.44 1.41
C THR A 91 10.10 4.33 0.20
N VAL A 92 8.94 5.01 0.22
CA VAL A 92 8.00 5.03 -0.91
C VAL A 92 8.63 5.66 -2.15
N ILE A 93 9.33 6.79 -2.00
CA ILE A 93 10.06 7.43 -3.10
C ILE A 93 11.11 6.48 -3.67
N LEU A 94 11.90 5.83 -2.81
CA LEU A 94 12.90 4.86 -3.21
C LEU A 94 12.28 3.72 -4.01
N VAL A 95 11.19 3.12 -3.52
CA VAL A 95 10.47 2.04 -4.21
C VAL A 95 10.00 2.51 -5.59
N VAL A 96 9.41 3.70 -5.70
CA VAL A 96 8.96 4.25 -6.99
C VAL A 96 10.12 4.43 -7.97
N ILE A 97 11.26 4.96 -7.51
CA ILE A 97 12.45 5.15 -8.34
C ILE A 97 13.01 3.81 -8.80
N VAL A 98 13.15 2.84 -7.89
CA VAL A 98 13.72 1.51 -8.22
C VAL A 98 12.79 0.73 -9.15
N LEU A 99 11.48 0.75 -8.93
CA LEU A 99 10.52 0.09 -9.82
C LEU A 99 10.49 0.74 -11.21
N SER A 100 10.39 2.08 -11.26
CA SER A 100 10.36 2.80 -12.53
C SER A 100 11.68 2.66 -13.29
N GLY A 101 12.81 2.77 -12.57
CA GLY A 101 14.15 2.61 -13.11
C GLY A 101 14.41 1.19 -13.62
N SER A 102 14.02 0.15 -12.87
CA SER A 102 14.18 -1.24 -13.31
C SER A 102 13.34 -1.57 -14.54
N LEU A 103 12.07 -1.14 -14.59
CA LEU A 103 11.23 -1.30 -15.79
C LEU A 103 11.83 -0.55 -16.98
N TRP A 104 12.28 0.69 -16.78
CA TRP A 104 12.88 1.49 -17.83
C TRP A 104 14.18 0.88 -18.36
N VAL A 105 15.09 0.46 -17.48
CA VAL A 105 16.36 -0.17 -17.87
C VAL A 105 16.09 -1.46 -18.64
N MET A 106 15.19 -2.33 -18.14
CA MET A 106 14.87 -3.58 -18.83
C MET A 106 14.22 -3.32 -20.19
N TYR A 107 13.29 -2.38 -20.29
CA TYR A 107 12.66 -2.00 -21.55
C TYR A 107 13.69 -1.43 -22.54
N HIS A 108 14.57 -0.54 -22.08
CA HIS A 108 15.59 0.09 -22.90
C HIS A 108 16.64 -0.91 -23.39
N LEU A 109 17.13 -1.78 -22.50
CA LEU A 109 18.05 -2.85 -22.86
C LEU A 109 17.41 -3.84 -23.84
N ASN A 110 16.16 -4.24 -23.61
CA ASN A 110 15.45 -5.13 -24.55
C ASN A 110 15.27 -4.48 -25.94
N ALA A 111 14.90 -3.20 -25.98
CA ALA A 111 14.79 -2.45 -27.23
C ALA A 111 16.14 -2.27 -27.94
N ASN A 112 17.24 -2.14 -27.20
CA ASN A 112 18.58 -1.90 -27.74
C ASN A 112 19.41 -3.19 -27.94
N MET A 113 18.93 -4.34 -27.46
CA MET A 113 19.56 -5.67 -27.61
C MET A 113 18.84 -6.60 -28.59
N MET A 114 17.73 -6.17 -29.20
CA MET A 114 17.23 -6.81 -30.41
C MET A 114 17.81 -6.08 -31.62
N PRO A 115 18.88 -6.61 -32.29
CA PRO A 115 19.24 -6.14 -33.62
C PRO A 115 17.99 -6.23 -34.48
N GLY A 116 17.68 -5.15 -35.20
CA GLY A 116 16.55 -5.12 -36.09
C GLY A 116 16.53 -6.39 -36.95
N LEU A 117 15.43 -7.13 -36.89
CA LEU A 117 15.14 -8.27 -37.76
C LEU A 117 15.21 -7.88 -39.27
N HIS A 118 15.40 -6.60 -39.56
CA HIS A 118 15.66 -6.00 -40.86
C HIS A 118 17.12 -6.08 -41.34
N GLU A 119 18.13 -6.21 -40.48
CA GLU A 119 19.55 -6.23 -40.91
C GLU A 119 20.03 -7.61 -41.38
N MET A 120 19.35 -8.70 -40.98
CA MET A 120 19.70 -10.07 -41.38
C MET A 120 19.19 -10.49 -42.77
N ARG A 121 18.37 -9.66 -43.44
CA ARG A 121 17.83 -9.96 -44.79
C ARG A 121 18.59 -9.29 -45.93
N GLU A 122 19.57 -8.44 -45.62
CA GLU A 122 20.40 -7.73 -46.62
C GLU A 122 21.87 -8.23 -46.67
N MET A 123 22.13 -9.40 -46.08
CA MET A 123 23.39 -10.11 -46.30
C MET A 123 23.35 -10.76 -47.70
N PRO A 124 24.35 -10.52 -48.57
CA PRO A 124 24.30 -10.83 -50.01
C PRO A 124 24.22 -12.32 -50.36
#